data_AF-A0A2A7B5X5-F1
#
_entry.id   AF-A0A2A7B5X5-F1
#
_cell.length_a   1.000
_cell.length_b   1.000
_cell.length_c   1.000
_cell.angle_alpha   90.00
_cell.angle_beta   90.00
_cell.angle_gamma   90.00
#
_symmetry.space_group_name_H-M   'P 1'
#
loop_
_entity.id
_entity.type
_entity.pdbx_description
1 polymer ?
#
loop_
_entity_poly.entity_id
_entity_poly.type
_entity_poly.pdbx_seq_one_letter_code
_entity_poly.pdbx_strand_id
1 'polypeptide(L)'
;MNNLFDYATSELSQDAVICWCLNWLNEPASNLYPLAVDLLKKMGEVTVESGQTLQTIQQFYKTDILICLTGKNRVILVEDKTDSSEHGEQIRRYRERMTQLSEEERRLCGIHENVELRTVYFKTGFLYDADRLVDADVTITGEAFLQCLTPYQGKSEILDAYLTFLERKLEQQAREKDFLQEPERLNNSAIAQHTLMRMIFPETLWKRGSVLYEVYHGSSFGRPWTEMVIAEYLFPTQKDGYRIFWRMDRDQDGTYLSLRFYDPYNKKDAEEKQTHVEAYRKHRAQIEAICTYEFESDSMWAWENVRCGHTENYYEASLLTLHLEQVLKHWDTERETLIQGARALTEQFRRKN
;
A
#
# COMPACT_ATOMS: atom_id res chain seq x y z
N MET A 1 -9.45 15.85 -23.58
CA MET A 1 -8.45 15.59 -24.65
C MET A 1 -8.44 14.09 -24.87
N ASN A 2 -8.36 13.60 -26.11
CA ASN A 2 -8.31 12.16 -26.37
C ASN A 2 -6.89 11.64 -26.10
N ASN A 3 -6.66 10.96 -24.98
CA ASN A 3 -5.34 10.47 -24.57
C ASN A 3 -5.30 8.93 -24.65
N LEU A 4 -4.28 8.37 -25.29
CA LEU A 4 -4.11 6.92 -25.43
C LEU A 4 -4.11 6.20 -24.07
N PHE A 5 -3.48 6.79 -23.07
CA PHE A 5 -3.33 6.21 -21.73
C PHE A 5 -4.62 6.20 -20.92
N ASP A 6 -5.67 6.93 -21.35
CA ASP A 6 -7.00 6.82 -20.72
C ASP A 6 -7.68 5.46 -21.03
N TYR A 7 -7.24 4.75 -22.07
CA TYR A 7 -7.81 3.46 -22.50
C TYR A 7 -6.89 2.27 -22.28
N ALA A 8 -5.60 2.53 -22.03
CA ALA A 8 -4.62 1.49 -21.83
C ALA A 8 -4.76 0.88 -20.42
N THR A 9 -4.54 -0.44 -20.32
CA THR A 9 -4.44 -1.11 -19.00
C THR A 9 -3.25 -0.52 -18.23
N SER A 10 -3.50 -0.01 -17.03
CA SER A 10 -2.57 0.85 -16.29
C SER A 10 -1.18 0.24 -16.10
N GLU A 11 -1.09 -1.00 -15.61
CA GLU A 11 0.21 -1.68 -15.37
C GLU A 11 0.95 -1.95 -16.69
N LEU A 12 0.32 -2.61 -17.68
CA LEU A 12 0.97 -2.87 -18.97
C LEU A 12 1.41 -1.58 -19.70
N SER A 13 0.64 -0.49 -19.52
CA SER A 13 1.00 0.81 -20.10
C SER A 13 2.22 1.43 -19.43
N GLN A 14 2.38 1.24 -18.12
CA GLN A 14 3.54 1.69 -17.36
C GLN A 14 4.80 0.94 -17.81
N ASP A 15 4.72 -0.38 -17.96
CA ASP A 15 5.82 -1.20 -18.48
C ASP A 15 6.30 -0.75 -19.85
N ALA A 16 5.35 -0.55 -20.76
CA ALA A 16 5.63 -0.11 -22.12
C ALA A 16 6.31 1.25 -22.13
N VAL A 17 5.86 2.19 -21.30
CA VAL A 17 6.46 3.54 -21.21
C VAL A 17 7.86 3.48 -20.62
N ILE A 18 8.09 2.71 -19.55
CA ILE A 18 9.43 2.54 -18.98
C ILE A 18 10.39 1.96 -20.03
N CYS A 19 9.98 0.88 -20.71
CA CYS A 19 10.78 0.29 -21.80
C CYS A 19 11.03 1.28 -22.93
N TRP A 20 10.00 2.01 -23.36
CA TRP A 20 10.09 3.00 -24.44
C TRP A 20 11.05 4.15 -24.08
N CYS A 21 10.97 4.68 -22.86
CA CYS A 21 11.89 5.70 -22.36
C CYS A 21 13.34 5.22 -22.36
N LEU A 22 13.59 4.01 -21.84
CA LEU A 22 14.93 3.44 -21.75
C LEU A 22 15.52 3.05 -23.10
N ASN A 23 14.69 2.59 -24.04
CA ASN A 23 15.16 2.15 -25.36
C ASN A 23 15.77 3.29 -26.19
N TRP A 24 15.48 4.56 -25.88
CA TRP A 24 16.17 5.70 -26.48
C TRP A 24 17.67 5.73 -26.22
N LEU A 25 18.17 4.98 -25.23
CA LEU A 25 19.62 4.79 -25.03
C LEU A 25 20.28 4.16 -26.27
N ASN A 26 19.56 3.33 -27.02
CA ASN A 26 20.05 2.67 -28.23
C ASN A 26 20.12 3.61 -29.45
N GLU A 27 19.61 4.84 -29.32
CA GLU A 27 19.56 5.84 -30.40
C GLU A 27 20.27 7.14 -29.97
N PRO A 28 21.62 7.19 -29.90
CA PRO A 28 22.36 8.34 -29.37
C PRO A 28 22.11 9.68 -30.09
N ALA A 29 21.63 9.64 -31.33
CA ALA A 29 21.28 10.83 -32.10
C ALA A 29 19.89 11.40 -31.76
N SER A 30 19.07 10.67 -31.01
CA SER A 30 17.72 11.10 -30.62
C SER A 30 17.75 12.24 -29.61
N ASN A 31 16.81 13.18 -29.72
CA ASN A 31 16.60 14.25 -28.73
C ASN A 31 16.11 13.71 -27.35
N LEU A 32 15.67 12.44 -27.31
CA LEU A 32 15.25 11.71 -26.12
C LEU A 32 16.35 10.79 -25.54
N TYR A 33 17.53 10.68 -26.16
CA TYR A 33 18.65 9.95 -25.57
C TYR A 33 18.96 10.38 -24.12
N PRO A 34 18.99 11.70 -23.79
CA PRO A 34 19.27 12.10 -22.41
C PRO A 34 18.19 11.67 -21.40
N LEU A 35 16.93 11.47 -21.84
CA LEU A 35 15.87 10.95 -20.98
C LEU A 35 16.21 9.53 -20.51
N ALA A 36 16.66 8.65 -21.42
CA ALA A 36 17.08 7.30 -21.07
C ALA A 36 18.24 7.30 -20.08
N VAL A 37 19.23 8.19 -20.29
CA VAL A 37 20.38 8.34 -19.39
C VAL A 37 19.94 8.78 -18.00
N ASP A 38 19.07 9.78 -17.90
CA ASP A 38 18.62 10.30 -16.61
C ASP A 38 17.70 9.32 -15.87
N LEU A 39 16.86 8.57 -16.59
CA LEU A 39 16.06 7.50 -16.00
C LEU A 39 16.93 6.35 -15.46
N LEU A 40 17.97 5.93 -16.19
CA LEU A 40 18.93 4.94 -15.67
C LEU A 40 19.65 5.44 -14.42
N LYS A 41 20.03 6.72 -14.38
CA LYS A 41 20.61 7.31 -13.16
C LYS A 41 19.63 7.32 -12.00
N LYS A 42 18.35 7.58 -12.26
CA LYS A 42 17.29 7.44 -11.24
C LYS A 42 17.11 6.00 -10.75
N MET A 43 17.38 5.01 -11.59
CA MET A 43 17.41 3.59 -11.23
C MET A 43 18.70 3.16 -10.49
N GLY A 44 19.62 4.08 -10.20
CA GLY A 44 20.81 3.83 -9.40
C GLY A 44 22.10 3.62 -10.21
N GLU A 45 22.10 3.87 -11.52
CA GLU A 45 23.33 3.93 -12.30
C GLU A 45 24.10 5.22 -12.03
N VAL A 46 25.34 5.13 -11.54
CA VAL A 46 26.16 6.31 -11.23
C VAL A 46 26.67 6.96 -12.52
N THR A 47 27.08 6.14 -13.49
CA THR A 47 27.65 6.58 -14.77
C THR A 47 27.05 5.78 -15.93
N VAL A 48 26.56 6.48 -16.94
CA VAL A 48 26.14 5.88 -18.21
C VAL A 48 27.14 6.31 -19.27
N GLU A 49 27.89 5.36 -19.80
CA GLU A 49 28.95 5.61 -20.79
C GLU A 49 28.36 6.05 -22.13
N SER A 50 29.10 6.89 -22.86
CA SER A 50 28.73 7.27 -24.22
C SER A 50 28.71 6.02 -25.11
N GLY A 51 27.60 5.81 -25.83
CA GLY A 51 27.43 4.62 -26.68
C GLY A 51 27.05 3.35 -25.91
N GLN A 52 26.82 3.41 -24.59
CA GLN A 52 26.17 2.32 -23.86
C GLN A 52 24.81 2.01 -24.51
N THR A 53 24.52 0.74 -24.74
CA THR A 53 23.22 0.26 -25.20
C THR A 53 22.59 -0.66 -24.15
N LEU A 54 21.30 -0.96 -24.31
CA LEU A 54 20.59 -1.88 -23.43
C LEU A 54 19.59 -2.75 -24.19
N GLN A 55 19.16 -3.82 -23.55
CA GLN A 55 18.03 -4.63 -23.96
C GLN A 55 17.03 -4.69 -22.81
N THR A 56 15.75 -4.48 -23.12
CA THR A 56 14.65 -4.72 -22.17
C THR A 56 13.99 -6.06 -22.49
N ILE A 57 13.85 -6.92 -21.49
CA ILE A 57 13.14 -8.20 -21.56
C ILE A 57 11.94 -8.09 -20.63
N GLN A 58 10.73 -8.17 -21.18
CA GLN A 58 9.48 -8.10 -20.42
C GLN A 58 9.08 -9.50 -19.95
N GLN A 59 8.37 -9.57 -18.82
CA GLN A 59 7.77 -10.82 -18.29
C GLN A 59 8.79 -11.96 -18.06
N PHE A 60 10.07 -11.64 -17.89
CA PHE A 60 11.11 -12.63 -17.63
C PHE A 60 10.91 -13.23 -16.24
N TYR A 61 10.53 -14.51 -16.20
CA TYR A 61 10.18 -15.21 -14.96
C TYR A 61 9.05 -14.55 -14.14
N LYS A 62 8.08 -13.94 -14.83
CA LYS A 62 6.98 -13.16 -14.24
C LYS A 62 7.42 -11.87 -13.55
N THR A 63 8.63 -11.40 -13.81
CA THR A 63 8.99 -10.02 -13.47
C THR A 63 8.55 -9.09 -14.58
N ASP A 64 8.13 -7.88 -14.21
CA ASP A 64 7.59 -6.92 -15.16
C ASP A 64 8.64 -6.56 -16.23
N ILE A 65 9.83 -6.07 -15.81
CA ILE A 65 10.92 -5.70 -16.72
C ILE A 65 12.29 -6.14 -16.19
N LEU A 66 13.09 -6.76 -17.05
CA LEU A 66 14.53 -6.93 -16.87
C LEU A 66 15.29 -6.06 -17.89
N ILE A 67 16.18 -5.21 -17.41
CA ILE A 67 17.04 -4.37 -18.24
C ILE A 67 18.46 -4.95 -18.21
N CYS A 68 18.97 -5.33 -19.38
CA CYS A 68 20.32 -5.84 -19.56
C CYS A 68 21.20 -4.77 -20.20
N LEU A 69 22.22 -4.29 -19.49
CA LEU A 69 23.15 -3.31 -20.04
C LEU A 69 24.15 -4.03 -20.95
N THR A 70 24.09 -3.77 -22.26
CA THR A 70 24.90 -4.50 -23.24
C THR A 70 26.38 -4.32 -22.97
N GLY A 71 27.14 -5.42 -23.02
CA GLY A 71 28.58 -5.41 -22.75
C GLY A 71 28.94 -5.24 -21.28
N LYS A 72 27.96 -5.08 -20.39
CA LYS A 72 28.15 -5.08 -18.94
C LYS A 72 27.58 -6.37 -18.36
N ASN A 73 28.30 -6.95 -17.41
CA ASN A 73 27.76 -8.07 -16.61
C ASN A 73 26.80 -7.53 -15.53
N ARG A 74 25.81 -6.72 -15.93
CA ARG A 74 24.94 -5.95 -15.05
C ARG A 74 23.50 -5.93 -15.56
N VAL A 75 22.56 -6.18 -14.67
CA VAL A 75 21.13 -6.10 -14.94
C VAL A 75 20.40 -5.25 -13.91
N ILE A 76 19.32 -4.62 -14.34
CA ILE A 76 18.39 -3.90 -13.49
C ILE A 76 17.04 -4.61 -13.59
N LEU A 77 16.57 -5.13 -12.46
CA LEU A 77 15.23 -5.65 -12.30
C LEU A 77 14.28 -4.52 -11.95
N VAL A 78 13.18 -4.40 -12.66
CA VAL A 78 12.10 -3.47 -12.31
C VAL A 78 10.85 -4.29 -11.99
N GLU A 79 10.40 -4.17 -10.76
CA GLU A 79 9.05 -4.59 -10.33
C GLU A 79 8.19 -3.34 -10.31
N ASP A 80 7.22 -3.27 -11.21
CA ASP A 80 6.37 -2.12 -11.42
C ASP A 80 5.00 -2.34 -10.77
N LYS A 81 4.44 -1.28 -10.18
CA LYS A 81 3.13 -1.33 -9.55
C LYS A 81 2.39 -0.02 -9.77
N THR A 82 1.11 -0.14 -10.09
CA THR A 82 0.21 1.02 -10.14
C THR A 82 -0.57 1.08 -8.83
N ASP A 83 -1.62 0.29 -8.68
CA ASP A 83 -2.56 0.43 -7.57
C ASP A 83 -2.34 -0.65 -6.48
N SER A 84 -1.64 -1.73 -6.81
CA SER A 84 -1.29 -2.84 -5.92
C SER A 84 0.09 -2.69 -5.26
N SER A 85 0.38 -3.43 -4.20
CA SER A 85 1.72 -3.50 -3.60
C SER A 85 2.46 -4.75 -4.10
N GLU A 86 3.76 -4.87 -3.83
CA GLU A 86 4.46 -6.14 -4.05
C GLU A 86 3.80 -7.24 -3.20
N HIS A 87 3.63 -8.43 -3.78
CA HIS A 87 3.05 -9.57 -3.07
C HIS A 87 3.86 -10.85 -3.31
N GLY A 88 4.15 -11.58 -2.24
CA GLY A 88 4.81 -12.89 -2.34
C GLY A 88 6.32 -12.82 -2.61
N GLU A 89 6.98 -11.76 -2.11
CA GLU A 89 8.44 -11.57 -2.14
C GLU A 89 9.02 -11.72 -3.56
N GLN A 90 8.36 -11.11 -4.56
CA GLN A 90 8.70 -11.19 -5.97
C GLN A 90 10.15 -10.79 -6.21
N ILE A 91 10.59 -9.66 -5.63
CA ILE A 91 11.96 -9.17 -5.80
C ILE A 91 12.96 -10.16 -5.21
N ARG A 92 12.71 -10.66 -3.99
CA ARG A 92 13.58 -11.65 -3.33
C ARG A 92 13.70 -12.94 -4.14
N ARG A 93 12.59 -13.48 -4.61
CA ARG A 93 12.53 -14.69 -5.44
C ARG A 93 13.27 -14.50 -6.76
N TYR A 94 13.19 -13.31 -7.34
CA TYR A 94 13.95 -13.01 -8.55
C TYR A 94 15.46 -12.92 -8.29
N ARG A 95 15.88 -12.27 -7.19
CA ARG A 95 17.30 -12.27 -6.77
C ARG A 95 17.84 -13.69 -6.65
N GLU A 96 17.09 -14.59 -6.03
CA GLU A 96 17.45 -16.02 -5.95
C GLU A 96 17.53 -16.66 -7.35
N ARG A 97 16.53 -16.41 -8.21
CA ARG A 97 16.49 -16.97 -9.56
C ARG A 97 17.67 -16.54 -10.43
N MET A 98 18.15 -15.31 -10.30
CA MET A 98 19.32 -14.81 -11.04
C MET A 98 20.58 -15.63 -10.77
N THR A 99 20.71 -16.24 -9.59
CA THR A 99 21.84 -17.14 -9.26
C THR A 99 21.73 -18.52 -9.91
N GLN A 100 20.54 -18.88 -10.41
CA GLN A 100 20.19 -20.21 -10.90
C GLN A 100 19.89 -20.21 -12.40
N LEU A 101 20.26 -19.15 -13.13
CA LEU A 101 20.05 -19.08 -14.57
C LEU A 101 20.89 -20.13 -15.31
N SER A 102 20.28 -20.76 -16.31
CA SER A 102 20.95 -21.64 -17.26
C SER A 102 21.90 -20.84 -18.17
N GLU A 103 22.81 -21.53 -18.87
CA GLU A 103 23.69 -20.87 -19.85
C GLU A 103 22.91 -20.18 -20.98
N GLU A 104 21.79 -20.76 -21.40
CA GLU A 104 20.92 -20.20 -22.44
C GLU A 104 20.26 -18.90 -21.97
N GLU A 105 19.79 -18.86 -20.72
CA GLU A 105 19.17 -17.68 -20.11
C GLU A 105 20.18 -16.56 -19.91
N ARG A 106 21.39 -16.91 -19.45
CA ARG A 106 22.49 -15.95 -19.33
C ARG A 106 22.85 -15.37 -20.70
N ARG A 107 22.88 -16.20 -21.75
CA ARG A 107 23.11 -15.75 -23.13
C ARG A 107 22.00 -14.84 -23.63
N LEU A 108 20.73 -15.16 -23.35
CA LEU A 108 19.58 -14.32 -23.70
C LEU A 108 19.69 -12.93 -23.07
N CYS A 109 20.16 -12.86 -21.83
CA CYS A 109 20.34 -11.60 -21.09
C CYS A 109 21.69 -10.91 -21.38
N GLY A 110 22.57 -11.51 -22.19
CA GLY A 110 23.90 -10.98 -22.47
C GLY A 110 24.84 -10.93 -21.25
N ILE A 111 24.62 -11.77 -20.25
CA ILE A 111 25.37 -11.82 -18.99
C ILE A 111 26.14 -13.13 -18.81
N HIS A 112 26.98 -13.19 -17.79
CA HIS A 112 27.73 -14.37 -17.35
C HIS A 112 27.66 -14.52 -15.83
N GLU A 113 28.46 -15.42 -15.25
CA GLU A 113 28.51 -15.64 -13.80
C GLU A 113 28.88 -14.36 -13.05
N ASN A 114 28.45 -14.26 -11.79
CA ASN A 114 28.67 -13.08 -10.93
C ASN A 114 28.07 -11.78 -11.50
N VAL A 115 26.88 -11.86 -12.09
CA VAL A 115 26.13 -10.70 -12.58
C VAL A 115 25.86 -9.71 -11.45
N GLU A 116 26.08 -8.43 -11.71
CA GLU A 116 25.66 -7.36 -10.81
C GLU A 116 24.16 -7.10 -11.01
N LEU A 117 23.38 -7.28 -9.94
CA LEU A 117 21.93 -7.08 -9.95
C LEU A 117 21.57 -5.84 -9.16
N ARG A 118 20.82 -4.95 -9.80
CA ARG A 118 20.10 -3.84 -9.17
C ARG A 118 18.61 -4.14 -9.18
N THR A 119 17.88 -3.85 -8.11
CA THR A 119 16.41 -3.95 -8.08
C THR A 119 15.77 -2.59 -7.90
N VAL A 120 14.71 -2.33 -8.66
CA VAL A 120 13.95 -1.10 -8.67
C VAL A 120 12.50 -1.45 -8.40
N TYR A 121 11.93 -0.86 -7.36
CA TYR A 121 10.50 -0.86 -7.13
C TYR A 121 9.89 0.41 -7.74
N PHE A 122 9.07 0.27 -8.78
CA PHE A 122 8.55 1.37 -9.57
C PHE A 122 7.06 1.56 -9.31
N LYS A 123 6.71 2.53 -8.46
CA LYS A 123 5.35 2.68 -7.93
C LYS A 123 4.75 4.04 -8.27
N THR A 124 3.84 4.09 -9.26
CA THR A 124 3.18 5.35 -9.67
C THR A 124 1.86 5.63 -8.96
N GLY A 125 1.24 4.61 -8.36
CA GLY A 125 0.12 4.82 -7.45
C GLY A 125 0.56 5.17 -6.04
N PHE A 126 -0.42 5.25 -5.14
CA PHE A 126 -0.20 5.65 -3.76
C PHE A 126 0.70 4.66 -3.02
N LEU A 127 1.64 5.19 -2.22
CA LEU A 127 2.54 4.41 -1.37
C LEU A 127 1.88 4.08 -0.03
N TYR A 128 1.41 2.84 0.10
CA TYR A 128 0.90 2.27 1.33
C TYR A 128 2.03 1.76 2.23
N ASP A 129 1.67 1.24 3.39
CA ASP A 129 2.62 0.66 4.33
C ASP A 129 3.36 -0.55 3.76
N ALA A 130 2.65 -1.44 3.07
CA ALA A 130 3.24 -2.62 2.44
C ALA A 130 4.38 -2.24 1.47
N ASP A 131 4.26 -1.10 0.79
CA ASP A 131 5.29 -0.58 -0.10
C ASP A 131 6.56 -0.14 0.65
N ARG A 132 6.47 0.14 1.95
CA ARG A 132 7.62 0.47 2.83
C ARG A 132 8.42 -0.75 3.24
N LEU A 133 7.89 -1.95 3.00
CA LEU A 133 8.51 -3.23 3.33
C LEU A 133 9.23 -3.86 2.13
N VAL A 134 9.03 -3.31 0.94
CA VAL A 134 9.63 -3.80 -0.31
C VAL A 134 11.16 -3.70 -0.24
N ASP A 135 11.83 -4.85 -0.41
CA ASP A 135 13.29 -4.97 -0.38
C ASP A 135 13.90 -4.69 -1.76
N ALA A 136 13.78 -3.43 -2.20
CA ALA A 136 14.39 -2.94 -3.42
C ALA A 136 15.59 -2.04 -3.14
N ASP A 137 16.60 -2.08 -4.02
CA ASP A 137 17.76 -1.18 -3.90
C ASP A 137 17.37 0.28 -4.15
N VAL A 138 16.37 0.51 -5.01
CA VAL A 138 15.84 1.83 -5.37
C VAL A 138 14.32 1.78 -5.44
N THR A 139 13.66 2.83 -4.95
CA THR A 139 12.22 3.06 -5.17
C THR A 139 12.01 4.31 -6.00
N ILE A 140 11.27 4.20 -7.10
CA ILE A 140 10.87 5.33 -7.94
C ILE A 140 9.36 5.54 -7.78
N THR A 141 8.99 6.70 -7.24
CA THR A 141 7.58 7.08 -7.09
C THR A 141 7.03 7.73 -8.35
N GLY A 142 5.71 7.84 -8.48
CA GLY A 142 5.09 8.58 -9.57
C GLY A 142 5.57 10.03 -9.65
N GLU A 143 5.73 10.72 -8.53
CA GLU A 143 6.27 12.09 -8.50
C GLU A 143 7.73 12.16 -8.95
N ALA A 144 8.57 11.20 -8.51
CA ALA A 144 9.96 11.13 -8.93
C ALA A 144 10.07 10.83 -10.43
N PHE A 145 9.18 9.99 -10.95
CA PHE A 145 9.13 9.69 -12.39
C PHE A 145 8.65 10.90 -13.18
N LEU A 146 7.57 11.57 -12.75
CA LEU A 146 7.08 12.79 -13.37
C LEU A 146 8.20 13.84 -13.45
N GLN A 147 8.90 14.11 -12.34
CA GLN A 147 10.04 15.03 -12.30
C GLN A 147 11.17 14.62 -13.27
N CYS A 148 11.38 13.33 -13.48
CA CYS A 148 12.37 12.82 -14.44
C CYS A 148 11.93 13.06 -15.91
N LEU A 149 10.63 13.00 -16.19
CA LEU A 149 10.07 13.13 -17.53
C LEU A 149 9.85 14.60 -17.95
N THR A 150 9.44 15.47 -17.02
CA THR A 150 9.05 16.87 -17.29
C THR A 150 10.08 17.67 -18.11
N PRO A 151 11.41 17.56 -17.89
CA PRO A 151 12.40 18.30 -18.68
C PRO A 151 12.38 17.98 -20.18
N TYR A 152 11.73 16.89 -20.58
CA TYR A 152 11.66 16.39 -21.95
C TYR A 152 10.31 16.65 -22.63
N GLN A 153 9.40 17.38 -21.96
CA GLN A 153 8.12 17.78 -22.54
C GLN A 153 8.30 18.51 -23.88
N GLY A 154 7.42 18.25 -24.84
CA GLY A 154 7.46 18.80 -26.20
C GLY A 154 8.40 18.07 -27.15
N LYS A 155 9.13 17.04 -26.68
CA LYS A 155 10.04 16.26 -27.54
C LYS A 155 9.36 15.09 -28.25
N SER A 156 8.20 14.63 -27.77
CA SER A 156 7.42 13.56 -28.38
C SER A 156 5.96 13.61 -27.92
N GLU A 157 5.03 13.45 -28.86
CA GLU A 157 3.59 13.40 -28.56
C GLU A 157 3.23 12.26 -27.61
N ILE A 158 3.92 11.11 -27.69
CA ILE A 158 3.71 9.97 -26.79
C ILE A 158 4.11 10.35 -25.36
N LEU A 159 5.26 11.01 -25.21
CA LEU A 159 5.73 11.46 -23.90
C LEU A 159 4.78 12.51 -23.31
N ASP A 160 4.35 13.49 -24.10
CA ASP A 160 3.45 14.54 -23.64
C ASP A 160 2.08 13.99 -23.23
N ALA A 161 1.57 12.99 -23.97
CA ALA A 161 0.37 12.25 -23.59
C ALA A 161 0.56 11.52 -22.25
N TYR A 162 1.71 10.86 -22.04
CA TYR A 162 1.97 10.16 -20.79
C TYR A 162 2.15 11.11 -19.60
N LEU A 163 2.87 12.23 -19.78
CA LEU A 163 3.01 13.28 -18.78
C LEU A 163 1.65 13.78 -18.30
N THR A 164 0.76 14.13 -19.24
CA THR A 164 -0.60 14.57 -18.93
C THR A 164 -1.39 13.50 -18.16
N PHE A 165 -1.22 12.23 -18.51
CA PHE A 165 -1.87 11.11 -17.83
C PHE A 165 -1.35 10.94 -16.40
N LEU A 166 -0.03 10.92 -16.22
CA LEU A 166 0.61 10.75 -14.92
C LEU A 166 0.30 11.91 -13.98
N GLU A 167 0.34 13.15 -14.47
CA GLU A 167 -0.07 14.35 -13.72
C GLU A 167 -1.49 14.22 -13.20
N ARG A 168 -2.45 13.89 -14.07
CA ARG A 168 -3.86 13.68 -13.66
C ARG A 168 -4.00 12.59 -12.60
N LYS A 169 -3.25 11.49 -12.73
CA LYS A 169 -3.27 10.39 -11.75
C LYS A 169 -2.73 10.85 -10.39
N LEU A 170 -1.62 11.60 -10.37
CA LEU A 170 -1.03 12.13 -9.15
C LEU A 170 -1.90 13.21 -8.50
N GLU A 171 -2.54 14.07 -9.30
CA GLU A 171 -3.52 15.04 -8.82
C GLU A 171 -4.73 14.34 -8.17
N GLN A 172 -5.22 13.26 -8.77
CA GLN A 172 -6.31 12.46 -8.18
C GLN A 172 -5.90 11.88 -6.83
N GLN A 173 -4.69 11.31 -6.72
CA GLN A 173 -4.17 10.83 -5.44
C GLN A 173 -4.02 11.95 -4.40
N ALA A 174 -3.55 13.13 -4.81
CA ALA A 174 -3.41 14.29 -3.93
C ALA A 174 -4.78 14.76 -3.42
N ARG A 175 -5.79 14.77 -4.29
CA ARG A 175 -7.19 15.04 -3.92
C ARG A 175 -7.68 14.01 -2.91
N GLU A 176 -7.49 12.72 -3.15
CA GLU A 176 -7.94 11.68 -2.21
C GLU A 176 -7.25 11.76 -0.84
N LYS A 177 -5.97 12.15 -0.79
CA LYS A 177 -5.26 12.46 0.46
C LYS A 177 -5.90 13.65 1.18
N ASP A 178 -6.28 14.69 0.44
CA ASP A 178 -6.97 15.88 0.96
C ASP A 178 -8.49 15.65 1.07
N PHE A 179 -8.87 14.56 1.76
CA PHE A 179 -10.27 14.20 1.96
C PHE A 179 -11.04 15.24 2.79
N LEU A 180 -10.37 16.17 3.47
CA LEU A 180 -11.05 17.20 4.27
C LEU A 180 -11.83 18.21 3.42
N GLN A 181 -11.45 18.41 2.16
CA GLN A 181 -12.24 19.22 1.22
C GLN A 181 -13.54 18.51 0.78
N GLU A 182 -13.53 17.17 0.78
CA GLU A 182 -14.65 16.31 0.36
C GLU A 182 -14.71 15.07 1.27
N PRO A 183 -15.18 15.19 2.53
CA PRO A 183 -15.13 14.11 3.53
C PRO A 183 -15.82 12.81 3.10
N GLU A 184 -16.79 12.91 2.19
CA GLU A 184 -17.47 11.77 1.57
C GLU A 184 -16.53 10.83 0.80
N ARG A 185 -15.31 11.28 0.45
CA ARG A 185 -14.28 10.42 -0.17
C ARG A 185 -13.91 9.23 0.69
N LEU A 186 -13.99 9.36 2.02
CA LEU A 186 -13.74 8.24 2.94
C LEU A 186 -14.65 7.03 2.71
N ASN A 187 -15.81 7.24 2.07
CA ASN A 187 -16.73 6.16 1.71
C ASN A 187 -16.19 5.25 0.59
N ASN A 188 -15.34 5.76 -0.30
CA ASN A 188 -14.99 5.06 -1.55
C ASN A 188 -13.51 5.18 -1.95
N SER A 189 -12.65 5.81 -1.16
CA SER A 189 -11.20 5.90 -1.41
C SER A 189 -10.40 5.22 -0.31
N ALA A 190 -9.63 4.19 -0.69
CA ALA A 190 -8.65 3.55 0.19
C ALA A 190 -7.52 4.53 0.59
N ILE A 191 -7.15 5.47 -0.28
CA ILE A 191 -6.15 6.50 0.01
C ILE A 191 -6.66 7.43 1.12
N ALA A 192 -7.92 7.88 1.03
CA ALA A 192 -8.52 8.74 2.04
C ALA A 192 -8.60 8.01 3.40
N GLN A 193 -9.06 6.75 3.40
CA GLN A 193 -9.15 5.93 4.61
C GLN A 193 -7.76 5.67 5.22
N HIS A 194 -6.76 5.29 4.42
CA HIS A 194 -5.38 5.12 4.87
C HIS A 194 -4.82 6.42 5.44
N THR A 195 -5.08 7.56 4.78
CA THR A 195 -4.63 8.87 5.25
C THR A 195 -5.21 9.19 6.63
N LEU A 196 -6.52 9.04 6.83
CA LEU A 196 -7.13 9.25 8.16
C LEU A 196 -6.61 8.25 9.20
N MET A 197 -6.48 6.96 8.85
CA MET A 197 -5.90 5.96 9.75
C MET A 197 -4.47 6.35 10.17
N ARG A 198 -3.64 6.87 9.25
CA ARG A 198 -2.28 7.37 9.56
C ARG A 198 -2.26 8.71 10.30
N MET A 199 -3.28 9.55 10.16
CA MET A 199 -3.45 10.71 11.04
C MET A 199 -3.74 10.29 12.48
N ILE A 200 -4.60 9.28 12.66
CA ILE A 200 -4.90 8.72 13.99
C ILE A 200 -3.69 7.95 14.53
N PHE A 201 -3.07 7.08 13.74
CA PHE A 201 -1.95 6.23 14.14
C PHE A 201 -0.73 6.46 13.22
N PRO A 202 0.14 7.42 13.56
CA PRO A 202 1.25 7.81 12.71
C PRO A 202 2.24 6.66 12.54
N GLU A 203 2.95 6.66 11.41
CA GLU A 203 3.95 5.64 11.06
C GLU A 203 5.01 5.44 12.16
N THR A 204 5.28 6.45 12.99
CA THR A 204 6.21 6.35 14.13
C THR A 204 5.79 5.32 15.19
N LEU A 205 4.50 4.94 15.24
CA LEU A 205 4.01 3.86 16.10
C LEU A 205 4.26 2.48 15.50
N TRP A 206 4.51 2.41 14.20
CA TRP A 206 4.72 1.17 13.48
C TRP A 206 6.20 0.81 13.43
N LYS A 207 6.53 -0.32 14.07
CA LYS A 207 7.80 -1.00 13.81
C LYS A 207 7.66 -1.78 12.51
N ARG A 208 8.21 -1.27 11.41
CA ARG A 208 8.18 -1.92 10.09
C ARG A 208 8.52 -3.42 10.17
N GLY A 209 7.72 -4.23 9.50
CA GLY A 209 7.76 -5.70 9.56
C GLY A 209 6.98 -6.31 10.72
N SER A 210 6.45 -5.52 11.65
CA SER A 210 5.46 -5.96 12.63
C SER A 210 4.06 -5.79 12.07
N VAL A 211 3.19 -6.78 12.29
CA VAL A 211 1.75 -6.65 12.00
C VAL A 211 1.09 -5.57 12.87
N LEU A 212 1.64 -5.29 14.05
CA LEU A 212 1.08 -4.29 14.96
C LEU A 212 1.34 -2.88 14.43
N TYR A 213 0.29 -2.08 14.29
CA TYR A 213 0.28 -0.73 13.70
C TYR A 213 0.61 -0.65 12.20
N GLU A 214 0.69 -1.79 11.52
CA GLU A 214 0.64 -1.82 10.07
C GLU A 214 -0.78 -1.50 9.61
N VAL A 215 -0.90 -0.54 8.70
CA VAL A 215 -2.14 -0.14 8.04
C VAL A 215 -2.19 -0.78 6.67
N TYR A 216 -3.20 -1.62 6.47
CA TYR A 216 -3.47 -2.27 5.20
C TYR A 216 -4.89 -1.97 4.76
N HIS A 217 -5.14 -2.19 3.48
CA HIS A 217 -6.43 -1.92 2.86
C HIS A 217 -6.84 -3.12 2.02
N GLY A 218 -8.13 -3.18 1.72
CA GLY A 218 -8.68 -4.16 0.80
C GLY A 218 -10.02 -3.70 0.29
N SER A 219 -10.73 -4.59 -0.37
CA SER A 219 -12.07 -4.31 -0.86
C SER A 219 -13.04 -5.45 -0.58
N SER A 220 -14.31 -5.10 -0.41
CA SER A 220 -15.41 -6.05 -0.29
C SER A 220 -16.58 -5.53 -1.10
N PHE A 221 -17.05 -6.31 -2.06
CA PHE A 221 -18.12 -5.92 -2.99
C PHE A 221 -17.83 -4.56 -3.68
N GLY A 222 -16.57 -4.33 -4.05
CA GLY A 222 -16.12 -3.09 -4.71
C GLY A 222 -15.98 -1.87 -3.78
N ARG A 223 -16.18 -2.03 -2.46
CA ARG A 223 -16.03 -0.96 -1.47
C ARG A 223 -14.70 -1.11 -0.73
N PRO A 224 -13.92 -0.03 -0.57
CA PRO A 224 -12.66 -0.11 0.16
C PRO A 224 -12.91 -0.16 1.66
N TRP A 225 -12.02 -0.88 2.34
CA TRP A 225 -11.85 -0.80 3.78
C TRP A 225 -10.35 -0.65 4.09
N THR A 226 -10.05 -0.10 5.26
CA THR A 226 -8.67 0.05 5.76
C THR A 226 -8.63 -0.40 7.21
N GLU A 227 -7.64 -1.18 7.61
CA GLU A 227 -7.50 -1.67 8.98
C GLU A 227 -6.07 -1.61 9.49
N MET A 228 -5.95 -1.62 10.83
CA MET A 228 -4.70 -1.53 11.55
C MET A 228 -4.74 -2.42 12.81
N VAL A 229 -3.86 -3.42 12.87
CA VAL A 229 -3.83 -4.38 13.98
C VAL A 229 -3.21 -3.78 15.23
N ILE A 230 -3.84 -4.02 16.39
CA ILE A 230 -3.33 -3.57 17.70
C ILE A 230 -3.00 -4.73 18.65
N ALA A 231 -3.54 -5.93 18.37
CA ALA A 231 -3.18 -7.16 19.08
C ALA A 231 -3.40 -8.40 18.21
N GLU A 232 -2.54 -9.41 18.41
CA GLU A 232 -2.65 -10.74 17.83
C GLU A 232 -2.38 -11.76 18.94
N TYR A 233 -3.23 -12.78 19.03
CA TYR A 233 -3.11 -13.85 20.03
C TYR A 233 -3.19 -15.20 19.33
N LEU A 234 -2.17 -16.03 19.53
CA LEU A 234 -2.19 -17.41 19.06
C LEU A 234 -2.80 -18.30 20.14
N PHE A 235 -3.81 -19.08 19.78
CA PHE A 235 -4.34 -20.08 20.70
C PHE A 235 -3.32 -21.23 20.88
N PRO A 236 -3.11 -21.74 22.10
CA PRO A 236 -2.16 -22.83 22.33
C PRO A 236 -2.51 -24.15 21.62
N THR A 237 -3.80 -24.38 21.36
CA THR A 237 -4.36 -25.66 20.90
C THR A 237 -5.07 -25.59 19.54
N GLN A 238 -5.33 -24.40 19.02
CA GLN A 238 -5.96 -24.21 17.70
C GLN A 238 -4.91 -23.80 16.66
N LYS A 239 -5.20 -24.08 15.39
CA LYS A 239 -4.29 -23.82 14.28
C LYS A 239 -4.09 -22.32 14.04
N ASP A 240 -5.14 -21.54 14.28
CA ASP A 240 -5.18 -20.09 14.09
C ASP A 240 -5.44 -19.39 15.43
N GLY A 241 -5.18 -18.08 15.46
CA GLY A 241 -5.43 -17.20 16.59
C GLY A 241 -6.45 -16.12 16.25
N TYR A 242 -6.71 -15.21 17.20
CA TYR A 242 -7.54 -14.04 16.94
C TYR A 242 -6.73 -12.75 16.87
N ARG A 243 -7.28 -11.76 16.17
CA ARG A 243 -6.73 -10.42 16.00
C ARG A 243 -7.72 -9.37 16.47
N ILE A 244 -7.18 -8.28 17.01
CA ILE A 244 -7.93 -7.08 17.32
C ILE A 244 -7.33 -5.92 16.56
N PHE A 245 -8.18 -5.19 15.85
CA PHE A 245 -7.75 -4.14 14.92
C PHE A 245 -8.77 -3.02 14.82
N TRP A 246 -8.29 -1.84 14.48
CA TRP A 246 -9.13 -0.75 14.01
C TRP A 246 -9.46 -0.96 12.55
N ARG A 247 -10.69 -0.66 12.15
CA ARG A 247 -11.16 -0.71 10.76
C ARG A 247 -11.98 0.52 10.41
N MET A 248 -11.59 1.16 9.31
CA MET A 248 -12.36 2.15 8.61
C MET A 248 -13.11 1.50 7.46
N ASP A 249 -14.41 1.76 7.40
CA ASP A 249 -15.33 1.19 6.43
C ASP A 249 -16.61 2.05 6.42
N ARG A 250 -17.64 1.65 5.67
CA ARG A 250 -18.91 2.39 5.58
C ARG A 250 -20.12 1.49 5.61
N ASP A 251 -21.23 2.06 6.04
CA ASP A 251 -22.55 1.47 5.88
C ASP A 251 -23.57 2.48 5.31
N GLN A 252 -24.85 2.31 5.66
CA GLN A 252 -25.94 3.22 5.27
C GLN A 252 -25.89 4.57 5.99
N ASP A 253 -25.27 4.64 7.16
CA ASP A 253 -25.13 5.83 8.01
C ASP A 253 -23.76 6.51 7.81
N GLY A 254 -23.04 6.14 6.75
CA GLY A 254 -21.78 6.77 6.33
C GLY A 254 -20.53 6.03 6.80
N THR A 255 -19.40 6.74 6.77
CA THR A 255 -18.10 6.21 7.20
C THR A 255 -18.05 6.05 8.72
N TYR A 256 -17.47 4.95 9.18
CA TYR A 256 -17.19 4.72 10.60
C TYR A 256 -15.75 4.26 10.83
N LEU A 257 -15.31 4.41 12.07
CA LEU A 257 -14.12 3.77 12.64
C LEU A 257 -14.57 2.75 13.67
N SER A 258 -14.17 1.49 13.51
CA SER A 258 -14.62 0.38 14.36
C SER A 258 -13.43 -0.37 14.93
N LEU A 259 -13.46 -0.68 16.22
CA LEU A 259 -12.55 -1.67 16.79
C LEU A 259 -13.19 -3.04 16.65
N ARG A 260 -12.47 -3.98 16.03
CA ARG A 260 -12.99 -5.30 15.67
C ARG A 260 -12.18 -6.42 16.29
N PHE A 261 -12.87 -7.52 16.53
CA PHE A 261 -12.33 -8.81 16.95
C PHE A 261 -12.52 -9.78 15.79
N TYR A 262 -11.42 -10.34 15.28
CA TYR A 262 -11.44 -11.33 14.21
C TYR A 262 -10.87 -12.67 14.68
N ASP A 263 -11.70 -13.69 14.63
CA ASP A 263 -11.38 -15.04 15.09
C ASP A 263 -12.08 -16.06 14.16
N PRO A 264 -11.34 -16.67 13.21
CA PRO A 264 -11.87 -17.75 12.40
C PRO A 264 -11.98 -19.02 13.24
N TYR A 265 -13.21 -19.47 13.51
CA TYR A 265 -13.48 -20.69 14.28
C TYR A 265 -14.46 -21.62 13.53
N ASN A 266 -14.47 -22.90 13.85
CA ASN A 266 -15.45 -23.83 13.33
C ASN A 266 -16.80 -23.65 14.04
N LYS A 267 -17.77 -23.02 13.36
CA LYS A 267 -19.12 -22.78 13.91
C LYS A 267 -19.90 -24.05 14.30
N LYS A 268 -19.49 -25.22 13.79
CA LYS A 268 -20.11 -26.51 14.10
C LYS A 268 -19.45 -27.22 15.29
N ASP A 269 -18.27 -26.77 15.69
CA ASP A 269 -17.58 -27.27 16.87
C ASP A 269 -18.04 -26.45 18.09
N ALA A 270 -18.58 -27.14 19.10
CA ALA A 270 -19.12 -26.50 20.29
C ALA A 270 -18.01 -25.92 21.19
N GLU A 271 -16.83 -26.55 21.25
CA GLU A 271 -15.71 -26.12 22.07
C GLU A 271 -15.02 -24.91 21.45
N GLU A 272 -14.79 -24.92 20.14
CA GLU A 272 -14.25 -23.75 19.43
C GLU A 272 -15.21 -22.56 19.50
N LYS A 273 -16.52 -22.81 19.31
CA LYS A 273 -17.54 -21.75 19.44
C LYS A 273 -17.57 -21.17 20.85
N GLN A 274 -17.48 -21.99 21.89
CA GLN A 274 -17.46 -21.51 23.26
C GLN A 274 -16.21 -20.65 23.52
N THR A 275 -15.03 -21.12 23.09
CA THR A 275 -13.76 -20.39 23.19
C THR A 275 -13.84 -19.02 22.50
N HIS A 276 -14.37 -18.97 21.27
CA HIS A 276 -14.61 -17.74 20.52
C HIS A 276 -15.50 -16.75 21.28
N VAL A 277 -16.66 -17.22 21.76
CA VAL A 277 -17.63 -16.38 22.48
C VAL A 277 -17.04 -15.83 23.78
N GLU A 278 -16.30 -16.65 24.52
CA GLU A 278 -15.61 -16.23 25.75
C GLU A 278 -14.54 -15.17 25.49
N ALA A 279 -13.72 -15.36 24.46
CA ALA A 279 -12.70 -14.40 24.05
C ALA A 279 -13.33 -13.06 23.62
N TYR A 280 -14.36 -13.10 22.77
CA TYR A 280 -15.10 -11.90 22.37
C TYR A 280 -15.69 -11.18 23.59
N ARG A 281 -16.41 -11.88 24.48
CA ARG A 281 -17.06 -11.29 25.67
C ARG A 281 -16.04 -10.67 26.61
N LYS A 282 -14.88 -11.31 26.80
CA LYS A 282 -13.77 -10.76 27.59
C LYS A 282 -13.31 -9.42 27.04
N HIS A 283 -12.97 -9.36 25.75
CA HIS A 283 -12.47 -8.12 25.15
C HIS A 283 -13.55 -7.04 25.06
N ARG A 284 -14.79 -7.44 24.80
CA ARG A 284 -15.95 -6.55 24.81
C ARG A 284 -16.12 -5.88 26.17
N ALA A 285 -16.10 -6.64 27.26
CA ALA A 285 -16.18 -6.10 28.62
C ALA A 285 -14.97 -5.21 28.97
N GLN A 286 -13.77 -5.54 28.48
CA GLN A 286 -12.59 -4.68 28.65
C GLN A 286 -12.78 -3.33 27.96
N ILE A 287 -13.28 -3.32 26.71
CA ILE A 287 -13.54 -2.09 25.95
C ILE A 287 -14.64 -1.26 26.60
N GLU A 288 -15.75 -1.89 27.01
CA GLU A 288 -16.83 -1.21 27.74
C GLU A 288 -16.32 -0.53 29.01
N ALA A 289 -15.50 -1.22 29.80
CA ALA A 289 -14.89 -0.65 30.99
C ALA A 289 -13.96 0.53 30.65
N ILE A 290 -13.14 0.44 29.60
CA ILE A 290 -12.28 1.55 29.17
C ILE A 290 -13.14 2.76 28.75
N CYS A 291 -14.15 2.54 27.91
CA CYS A 291 -15.09 3.59 27.48
C CYS A 291 -15.82 4.26 28.65
N THR A 292 -16.19 3.48 29.67
CA THR A 292 -16.97 3.97 30.83
C THR A 292 -16.11 4.75 31.84
N TYR A 293 -14.86 4.34 32.06
CA TYR A 293 -14.04 4.88 33.15
C TYR A 293 -12.93 5.85 32.70
N GLU A 294 -12.52 5.80 31.43
CA GLU A 294 -11.44 6.65 30.91
C GLU A 294 -11.95 7.87 30.12
N PHE A 295 -13.25 7.94 29.82
CA PHE A 295 -13.86 9.01 29.05
C PHE A 295 -15.03 9.65 29.79
N GLU A 296 -15.18 10.96 29.64
CA GLU A 296 -16.33 11.71 30.14
C GLU A 296 -17.60 11.33 29.37
N SER A 297 -18.78 11.41 30.00
CA SER A 297 -20.06 10.95 29.40
C SER A 297 -20.48 11.71 28.13
N ASP A 298 -20.01 12.94 27.96
CA ASP A 298 -20.23 13.76 26.76
C ASP A 298 -19.18 13.51 25.66
N SER A 299 -18.16 12.70 25.92
CA SER A 299 -17.17 12.30 24.91
C SER A 299 -17.78 11.41 23.84
N MET A 300 -17.36 11.58 22.58
CA MET A 300 -17.71 10.67 21.48
C MET A 300 -17.28 9.21 21.73
N TRP A 301 -16.33 8.99 22.66
CA TRP A 301 -15.81 7.68 23.03
C TRP A 301 -16.48 7.07 24.26
N ALA A 302 -17.41 7.78 24.90
CA ALA A 302 -18.23 7.23 25.96
C ALA A 302 -19.05 6.04 25.44
N TRP A 303 -19.29 5.05 26.30
CA TRP A 303 -19.90 3.79 25.90
C TRP A 303 -21.30 3.96 25.28
N GLU A 304 -22.07 4.90 25.82
CA GLU A 304 -23.39 5.29 25.34
C GLU A 304 -23.39 5.93 23.94
N ASN A 305 -22.25 6.49 23.52
CA ASN A 305 -22.10 7.24 22.27
C ASN A 305 -21.52 6.38 21.13
N VAL A 306 -21.00 5.19 21.44
CA VAL A 306 -20.51 4.23 20.44
C VAL A 306 -21.54 3.14 20.14
N ARG A 307 -21.53 2.66 18.91
CA ARG A 307 -22.41 1.58 18.45
C ARG A 307 -21.72 0.24 18.51
N CYS A 308 -22.56 -0.79 18.52
CA CYS A 308 -22.15 -2.16 18.72
C CYS A 308 -22.88 -3.02 17.70
N GLY A 309 -22.19 -3.35 16.61
CA GLY A 309 -22.74 -4.10 15.48
C GLY A 309 -22.64 -5.61 15.67
N HIS A 310 -22.24 -6.33 14.61
CA HIS A 310 -22.03 -7.78 14.60
C HIS A 310 -21.39 -8.29 15.89
N THR A 311 -22.03 -9.29 16.52
CA THR A 311 -21.70 -9.74 17.88
C THR A 311 -20.96 -11.08 17.89
N GLU A 312 -20.95 -11.77 19.02
CA GLU A 312 -20.21 -13.00 19.38
C GLU A 312 -20.40 -14.25 18.49
N ASN A 313 -21.17 -14.19 17.40
CA ASN A 313 -21.38 -15.34 16.48
C ASN A 313 -20.74 -15.13 15.09
N TYR A 314 -20.02 -14.03 14.91
CA TYR A 314 -19.36 -13.64 13.66
C TYR A 314 -17.86 -13.84 13.78
N TYR A 315 -17.21 -14.28 12.69
CA TYR A 315 -15.75 -14.32 12.65
C TYR A 315 -15.16 -12.94 12.87
N GLU A 316 -15.77 -11.91 12.27
CA GLU A 316 -15.43 -10.52 12.46
C GLU A 316 -16.55 -9.81 13.22
N ALA A 317 -16.33 -9.57 14.51
CA ALA A 317 -17.29 -8.94 15.42
C ALA A 317 -16.83 -7.52 15.80
N SER A 318 -17.76 -6.61 16.03
CA SER A 318 -17.47 -5.24 16.44
C SER A 318 -17.38 -5.13 17.96
N LEU A 319 -16.23 -4.74 18.49
CA LEU A 319 -16.06 -4.37 19.90
C LEU A 319 -16.60 -2.97 20.17
N LEU A 320 -16.43 -2.04 19.23
CA LEU A 320 -17.10 -0.73 19.19
C LEU A 320 -17.12 -0.19 17.75
N THR A 321 -18.03 0.73 17.47
CA THR A 321 -18.13 1.45 16.19
C THR A 321 -18.49 2.92 16.44
N LEU A 322 -17.65 3.84 15.95
CA LEU A 322 -17.87 5.27 15.98
C LEU A 322 -18.15 5.77 14.55
N HIS A 323 -19.35 6.30 14.30
CA HIS A 323 -19.63 6.97 13.03
C HIS A 323 -18.96 8.33 12.98
N LEU A 324 -18.31 8.63 11.86
CA LEU A 324 -17.46 9.81 11.74
C LEU A 324 -18.20 11.04 11.19
N GLU A 325 -19.49 10.93 10.84
CA GLU A 325 -20.23 12.01 10.20
C GLU A 325 -20.18 13.33 10.99
N GLN A 326 -20.45 13.29 12.29
CA GLN A 326 -20.43 14.49 13.14
C GLN A 326 -19.01 15.02 13.36
N VAL A 327 -18.03 14.11 13.50
CA VAL A 327 -16.61 14.45 13.65
C VAL A 327 -16.09 15.16 12.40
N LEU A 328 -16.44 14.67 11.21
CA LEU A 328 -16.02 15.25 9.93
C LEU A 328 -16.70 16.60 9.67
N LYS A 329 -17.96 16.78 10.08
CA LYS A 329 -18.67 18.08 10.01
C LYS A 329 -18.04 19.17 10.89
N HIS A 330 -17.43 18.78 12.00
CA HIS A 330 -16.82 19.68 12.98
C HIS A 330 -15.34 19.39 13.17
N TRP A 331 -14.64 19.07 12.06
CA TRP A 331 -13.29 18.54 12.09
C TRP A 331 -12.31 19.38 12.90
N ASP A 332 -12.36 20.71 12.77
CA ASP A 332 -11.44 21.62 13.47
C ASP A 332 -11.54 21.54 14.99
N THR A 333 -12.71 21.19 15.53
CA THR A 333 -12.93 21.07 16.98
C THR A 333 -12.88 19.61 17.46
N GLU A 334 -13.28 18.66 16.63
CA GLU A 334 -13.44 17.25 17.02
C GLU A 334 -12.23 16.37 16.68
N ARG A 335 -11.35 16.80 15.78
CA ARG A 335 -10.20 16.01 15.31
C ARG A 335 -9.33 15.52 16.47
N GLU A 336 -8.99 16.41 17.39
CA GLU A 336 -8.05 16.05 18.46
C GLU A 336 -8.70 15.03 19.42
N THR A 337 -9.98 15.21 19.74
CA THR A 337 -10.79 14.26 20.52
C THR A 337 -10.86 12.89 19.85
N LEU A 338 -11.06 12.84 18.52
CA LEU A 338 -11.02 11.59 17.75
C LEU A 338 -9.65 10.90 17.89
N ILE A 339 -8.56 11.63 17.60
CA ILE A 339 -7.21 11.06 17.57
C ILE A 339 -6.78 10.60 18.97
N GLN A 340 -6.93 11.46 19.97
CA GLN A 340 -6.52 11.16 21.35
C GLN A 340 -7.34 10.01 21.92
N GLY A 341 -8.65 9.98 21.69
CA GLY A 341 -9.48 8.91 22.24
C GLY A 341 -9.22 7.55 21.60
N ALA A 342 -9.05 7.47 20.28
CA ALA A 342 -8.67 6.21 19.62
C ALA A 342 -7.31 5.69 20.12
N ARG A 343 -6.33 6.59 20.33
CA ARG A 343 -5.01 6.24 20.89
C ARG A 343 -5.09 5.82 22.35
N ALA A 344 -5.80 6.57 23.19
CA ALA A 344 -5.97 6.25 24.62
C ALA A 344 -6.66 4.90 24.81
N LEU A 345 -7.73 4.64 24.04
CA LEU A 345 -8.42 3.36 24.06
C LEU A 345 -7.49 2.21 23.65
N THR A 346 -6.70 2.40 22.58
CA THR A 346 -5.70 1.42 22.13
C THR A 346 -4.64 1.17 23.20
N GLU A 347 -4.11 2.21 23.83
CA GLU A 347 -3.08 2.10 24.85
C GLU A 347 -3.59 1.39 26.10
N GLN A 348 -4.77 1.79 26.62
CA GLN A 348 -5.38 1.17 27.78
C GLN A 348 -5.73 -0.30 27.53
N PHE A 349 -6.21 -0.62 26.32
CA PHE A 349 -6.46 -2.01 25.91
C PHE A 349 -5.18 -2.84 25.93
N ARG A 350 -4.08 -2.30 25.38
CA ARG A 350 -2.79 -3.00 25.30
C ARG A 350 -2.02 -3.06 26.62
N ARG A 351 -2.32 -2.22 27.62
CA ARG A 351 -1.74 -2.32 28.97
C ARG A 351 -2.34 -3.45 29.80
N LYS A 352 -3.59 -3.82 29.53
CA LYS A 352 -4.38 -4.80 30.29
C LYS A 352 -4.31 -6.23 29.74
N ASN A 353 -3.59 -6.44 28.65
CA ASN A 353 -3.34 -7.75 28.03
C ASN A 353 -1.86 -7.90 27.70
#